data_AF-A0AAW9K783-F1
#
_entry.id   AF-A0AAW9K783-F1
#
_cell.length_a   1.000
_cell.length_b   1.000
_cell.length_c   1.000
_cell.angle_alpha   90.00
_cell.angle_beta   90.00
_cell.angle_gamma   90.00
#
_symmetry.space_group_name_H-M   'P 1'
#
loop_
_entity.id
_entity.type
_entity.pdbx_description
1 polymer ?
#
loop_
_entity_poly.entity_id
_entity_poly.type
_entity_poly.pdbx_seq_one_letter_code
_entity_poly.pdbx_strand_id
1 'polypeptide(L)'
;NILELDEKVAIHINDTHPTLAIPELMRILLDEEELSWEEAWRITQNTISYTNHTNLAEALEKWPINMFKKILPRIYMIVKEINERYCKELWNKYIGQWDKMSRMAIIGDGFVRMANLAIVGSHSVNGVAKLHTEILKKKEMSDFYY
;
A
#
# COMPACT_ATOMS: atom_id res chain seq x y z
N ASN A 1 2.55 25.08 -5.11
CA ASN A 1 3.81 24.33 -4.99
C ASN A 1 3.43 22.87 -4.86
N ILE A 2 3.91 21.97 -5.73
CA ILE A 2 3.52 20.54 -5.69
C ILE A 2 3.97 19.84 -4.40
N LEU A 3 5.01 20.37 -3.75
CA LEU A 3 5.53 19.85 -2.48
C LEU A 3 4.55 19.97 -1.30
N GLU A 4 3.53 20.82 -1.43
CA GLU A 4 2.49 21.06 -0.41
C GLU A 4 1.17 20.35 -0.73
N LEU A 5 1.17 19.43 -1.71
CA LEU A 5 -0.05 18.73 -2.16
C LEU A 5 -0.77 18.06 -0.98
N ASP A 6 -0.01 17.40 -0.10
CA ASP A 6 -0.55 16.68 1.05
C ASP A 6 -1.14 17.59 2.15
N GLU A 7 -0.87 18.90 2.10
CA GLU A 7 -1.50 19.86 3.00
C GLU A 7 -2.84 20.38 2.48
N LYS A 8 -3.12 20.20 1.18
CA LYS A 8 -4.28 20.79 0.50
C LYS A 8 -5.25 19.75 -0.03
N VAL A 9 -4.77 18.54 -0.30
CA VAL A 9 -5.53 17.46 -0.94
C VAL A 9 -5.50 16.22 -0.06
N ALA A 10 -6.68 15.64 0.14
CA ALA A 10 -6.84 14.33 0.75
C ALA A 10 -7.58 13.42 -0.22
N ILE A 11 -7.02 12.23 -0.46
CA ILE A 11 -7.61 11.18 -1.28
C ILE A 11 -8.02 10.03 -0.37
N HIS A 12 -9.29 9.66 -0.44
CA HIS A 12 -9.82 8.53 0.31
C HIS A 12 -10.11 7.37 -0.64
N ILE A 13 -9.45 6.23 -0.42
CA ILE A 13 -9.69 4.99 -1.16
C ILE A 13 -10.61 4.07 -0.37
N ASN A 14 -11.77 3.74 -0.97
CA ASN A 14 -12.74 2.80 -0.40
C ASN A 14 -12.47 1.41 -0.99
N ASP A 15 -12.16 0.46 -0.12
CA ASP A 15 -11.66 -0.87 -0.49
C ASP A 15 -10.40 -0.81 -1.37
N THR A 16 -10.05 -1.96 -1.96
CA THR A 16 -8.80 -2.12 -2.73
C THR A 16 -8.92 -1.72 -4.20
N HIS A 17 -10.14 -1.50 -4.71
CA HIS A 17 -10.37 -1.19 -6.13
C HIS A 17 -9.57 0.03 -6.63
N PRO A 18 -9.46 1.14 -5.88
CA PRO A 18 -8.69 2.31 -6.30
C PRO A 18 -7.28 2.34 -5.71
N THR A 19 -6.74 1.23 -5.18
CA THR A 19 -5.37 1.19 -4.62
C THR A 19 -4.30 1.61 -5.62
N LEU A 20 -4.54 1.48 -6.93
CA LEU A 20 -3.65 1.99 -7.97
C LEU A 20 -3.42 3.51 -7.93
N ALA A 21 -4.26 4.27 -7.22
CA ALA A 21 -4.01 5.69 -6.98
C ALA A 21 -2.67 5.95 -6.27
N ILE A 22 -2.20 5.02 -5.42
CA ILE A 22 -0.91 5.12 -4.72
C ILE A 22 0.26 5.12 -5.71
N PRO A 23 0.49 4.04 -6.50
CA PRO A 23 1.60 4.03 -7.44
C PRO A 23 1.41 4.97 -8.63
N GLU A 24 0.18 5.36 -8.99
CA GLU A 24 -0.04 6.38 -10.03
C GLU A 24 0.32 7.78 -9.55
N LEU A 25 -0.02 8.15 -8.31
CA LEU A 25 0.42 9.42 -7.74
C LEU A 25 1.96 9.47 -7.66
N MET A 26 2.59 8.38 -7.22
CA MET A 26 4.05 8.24 -7.28
C MET A 26 4.59 8.39 -8.70
N ARG A 27 3.94 7.81 -9.70
CA ARG A 27 4.38 7.92 -11.10
C ARG A 27 4.38 9.37 -11.56
N ILE A 28 3.30 10.11 -11.31
CA ILE A 28 3.19 11.53 -11.69
C ILE A 28 4.28 12.35 -10.99
N LEU A 29 4.41 12.19 -9.66
CA LEU A 29 5.37 12.95 -8.87
C LEU A 29 6.83 12.67 -9.26
N LEU A 30 7.15 11.43 -9.65
CA LEU A 30 8.50 11.04 -10.06
C LEU A 30 8.80 11.38 -11.53
N ASP A 31 7.90 11.02 -12.43
CA ASP A 31 8.18 10.99 -13.87
C ASP A 31 7.83 12.30 -14.55
N GLU A 32 6.86 13.05 -14.02
CA GLU A 32 6.36 14.30 -14.61
C GLU A 32 6.77 15.53 -13.80
N GLU A 33 6.72 15.44 -12.47
CA GLU A 33 7.12 16.53 -11.57
C GLU A 33 8.59 16.43 -11.12
N GLU A 34 9.30 15.38 -11.56
CA GLU A 34 10.74 15.15 -11.34
C GLU A 34 11.19 15.20 -9.87
N LEU A 35 10.29 14.87 -8.94
CA LEU A 35 10.62 14.82 -7.52
C LEU A 35 11.51 13.62 -7.18
N SER A 36 12.26 13.74 -6.09
CA SER A 36 12.95 12.58 -5.54
C SER A 36 11.94 11.54 -5.02
N TRP A 37 12.38 10.29 -4.92
CA TRP A 37 11.56 9.22 -4.33
C TRP A 37 11.04 9.57 -2.94
N GLU A 38 11.89 10.16 -2.09
CA GLU A 38 11.51 10.43 -0.70
C GLU A 38 10.47 11.54 -0.61
N GLU A 39 10.57 12.57 -1.45
CA GLU A 39 9.57 13.63 -1.53
C GLU A 39 8.24 13.09 -2.08
N ALA A 40 8.29 12.36 -3.19
CA ALA A 40 7.10 11.77 -3.81
C ALA A 40 6.39 10.80 -2.86
N TRP A 41 7.15 9.95 -2.15
CA TRP A 41 6.60 8.97 -1.23
C TRP A 41 5.99 9.62 0.00
N ARG A 42 6.66 10.63 0.58
CA ARG A 42 6.10 11.43 1.70
C ARG A 42 4.76 12.05 1.32
N ILE A 43 4.71 12.72 0.16
CA ILE A 43 3.48 13.36 -0.33
C ILE A 43 2.39 12.31 -0.56
N THR A 44 2.71 11.21 -1.22
CA THR A 44 1.75 10.14 -1.52
C THR A 44 1.14 9.54 -0.26
N GLN A 45 1.97 9.15 0.72
CA GLN A 45 1.49 8.56 1.97
C GLN A 45 0.60 9.54 2.74
N ASN A 46 1.00 10.81 2.84
CA ASN A 46 0.23 11.83 3.56
C ASN A 46 -1.06 12.23 2.83
N THR A 47 -1.13 12.07 1.50
CA THR A 47 -2.32 12.39 0.71
C THR A 47 -3.38 11.30 0.81
N ILE A 48 -3.00 10.02 0.92
CA ILE A 48 -3.91 8.88 0.75
C ILE A 48 -4.33 8.26 2.08
N SER A 49 -5.63 7.99 2.22
CA SER A 49 -6.24 7.24 3.34
C SER A 49 -7.07 6.07 2.83
N TYR A 50 -7.15 4.97 3.58
CA TYR A 50 -7.79 3.72 3.17
C TYR A 50 -8.87 3.26 4.13
N THR A 51 -10.08 3.02 3.62
CA THR A 51 -11.13 2.30 4.36
C THR A 51 -11.29 0.89 3.81
N ASN A 52 -11.24 -0.10 4.70
CA ASN A 52 -11.61 -1.46 4.37
C ASN A 52 -13.09 -1.73 4.75
N HIS A 53 -13.84 -2.32 3.82
CA HIS A 53 -15.26 -2.69 4.00
C HIS A 53 -15.48 -4.20 4.15
N THR A 54 -14.44 -5.05 4.12
CA THR A 54 -14.57 -6.52 4.15
C THR A 54 -13.68 -7.21 5.18
N ASN A 55 -14.28 -8.13 5.94
CA ASN A 55 -13.56 -8.99 6.88
C ASN A 55 -13.12 -10.34 6.28
N LEU A 56 -13.39 -10.57 4.99
CA LEU A 56 -13.11 -11.85 4.35
C LEU A 56 -11.74 -11.80 3.67
N ALA A 57 -10.77 -12.52 4.22
CA ALA A 57 -9.40 -12.63 3.70
C ALA A 57 -9.37 -13.03 2.22
N GLU A 58 -10.30 -13.89 1.81
CA GLU A 58 -10.47 -14.36 0.43
C GLU A 58 -10.96 -13.27 -0.53
N ALA A 59 -11.60 -12.22 0.00
CA ALA A 59 -12.08 -11.08 -0.78
C ALA A 59 -11.01 -10.00 -0.94
N LEU A 60 -9.83 -10.14 -0.32
CA LEU A 60 -8.73 -9.19 -0.52
C LEU A 60 -8.12 -9.38 -1.90
N GLU A 61 -8.25 -8.34 -2.71
CA GLU A 61 -7.84 -8.35 -4.11
C GLU A 61 -6.34 -8.64 -4.28
N LYS A 62 -6.05 -9.59 -5.18
CA LYS A 62 -4.71 -9.99 -5.55
C LYS A 62 -4.61 -10.09 -7.07
N TRP A 63 -3.56 -9.52 -7.63
CA TRP A 63 -3.33 -9.55 -9.08
C TRP A 63 -2.11 -10.38 -9.44
N PRO A 64 -2.20 -11.32 -10.39
CA PRO A 64 -1.04 -12.05 -10.87
C PRO A 64 0.02 -11.09 -11.42
N ILE A 65 1.27 -11.23 -10.97
CA ILE A 65 2.38 -10.33 -11.35
C ILE A 65 2.53 -10.26 -12.87
N ASN A 66 2.42 -11.39 -13.57
CA ASN A 66 2.58 -11.44 -15.03
C ASN A 66 1.52 -10.60 -15.75
N MET A 67 0.28 -10.62 -15.26
CA MET A 67 -0.80 -9.80 -15.80
C MET A 67 -0.54 -8.32 -15.51
N PHE A 68 -0.26 -7.99 -14.24
CA PHE A 68 -0.05 -6.63 -13.78
C PHE A 68 1.12 -5.95 -14.52
N LYS A 69 2.27 -6.63 -14.61
CA LYS A 69 3.47 -6.14 -15.31
C LYS A 69 3.24 -5.94 -16.81
N LYS A 70 2.43 -6.79 -17.44
CA LYS A 70 2.12 -6.70 -18.88
C LYS A 70 1.24 -5.48 -19.19
N ILE A 71 0.27 -5.19 -18.33
CA ILE A 71 -0.70 -4.11 -18.56
C ILE A 71 -0.15 -2.76 -18.08
N LEU A 72 0.49 -2.73 -16.91
CA LEU A 72 0.95 -1.50 -16.24
C LEU A 72 2.44 -1.60 -15.87
N PRO A 73 3.35 -1.60 -16.85
CA PRO A 73 4.78 -1.87 -16.61
C PRO A 73 5.44 -0.82 -15.69
N ARG A 74 5.15 0.47 -15.87
CA ARG A 74 5.74 1.53 -15.03
C ARG A 74 5.21 1.50 -13.59
N ILE A 75 3.89 1.34 -13.44
CA ILE A 75 3.26 1.14 -12.12
C ILE A 75 3.86 -0.08 -11.41
N TYR A 76 4.05 -1.20 -12.13
CA TYR A 76 4.68 -2.38 -11.54
C TYR A 76 6.10 -2.09 -11.02
N MET A 77 6.90 -1.31 -11.75
CA MET A 77 8.23 -0.93 -11.27
C MET A 77 8.17 -0.13 -9.96
N ILE A 78 7.22 0.81 -9.86
CA ILE A 78 6.99 1.60 -8.64
C ILE A 78 6.52 0.71 -7.50
N VAL A 79 5.52 -0.16 -7.74
CA VAL A 79 5.03 -1.12 -6.72
C VAL A 79 6.15 -2.04 -6.24
N LYS A 80 7.03 -2.49 -7.14
CA LYS A 80 8.19 -3.32 -6.80
C LYS A 80 9.19 -2.57 -5.91
N GLU A 81 9.48 -1.31 -6.23
CA GLU A 81 10.37 -0.46 -5.42
C GLU A 81 9.76 -0.18 -4.03
N ILE A 82 8.46 0.12 -3.95
CA ILE A 82 7.75 0.25 -2.66
C ILE A 82 7.91 -1.04 -1.84
N ASN A 83 7.69 -2.20 -2.47
CA ASN A 83 7.83 -3.49 -1.80
C ASN A 83 9.27 -3.73 -1.31
N GLU A 84 10.29 -3.43 -2.11
CA GLU A 84 11.69 -3.62 -1.72
C GLU A 84 12.08 -2.76 -0.52
N ARG A 85 11.71 -1.47 -0.54
CA ARG A 85 11.94 -0.55 0.58
C ARG A 85 11.21 -1.00 1.84
N TYR A 86 9.93 -1.35 1.70
CA TYR A 86 9.11 -1.82 2.82
C TYR A 86 9.65 -3.13 3.41
N CYS A 87 10.02 -4.10 2.58
CA CYS A 87 10.64 -5.33 3.05
C CYS A 87 11.96 -5.04 3.79
N LYS A 88 12.79 -4.12 3.31
CA LYS A 88 14.03 -3.73 4.01
C LYS A 88 13.76 -3.16 5.41
N GLU A 89 12.70 -2.37 5.57
CA GLU A 89 12.26 -1.88 6.89
C GLU A 89 11.81 -3.05 7.79
N LEU A 90 11.01 -3.98 7.25
CA LEU A 90 10.56 -5.15 7.99
C LEU A 90 11.72 -6.06 8.44
N TRP A 91 12.76 -6.22 7.60
CA TRP A 91 13.96 -6.99 7.94
C TRP A 91 14.66 -6.45 9.19
N ASN A 92 14.73 -5.14 9.33
CA ASN A 92 15.33 -4.51 10.51
C ASN A 92 14.42 -4.61 11.74
N LYS A 93 13.10 -4.62 11.55
CA LYS A 93 12.11 -4.61 12.64
C LYS A 93 11.79 -6.01 13.18
N TYR A 94 11.81 -7.04 12.33
CA TYR A 94 11.34 -8.40 12.65
C TYR A 94 12.39 -9.48 12.37
N ILE A 95 13.60 -9.29 12.88
CA ILE A 95 14.70 -10.25 12.72
C ILE A 95 14.23 -11.65 13.17
N GLY A 96 14.27 -12.61 12.24
CA GLY A 96 13.88 -14.01 12.49
C GLY A 96 12.39 -14.34 12.34
N GLN A 97 11.51 -13.36 12.10
CA GLN A 97 10.06 -13.61 11.89
C GLN A 97 9.70 -13.63 10.41
N TRP A 98 10.35 -14.50 9.64
CA TRP A 98 10.25 -14.53 8.17
C TRP A 98 8.84 -14.76 7.66
N ASP A 99 8.06 -15.62 8.32
CA ASP A 99 6.67 -15.89 7.94
C ASP A 99 5.78 -14.64 8.09
N LYS A 100 6.01 -13.85 9.14
CA LYS A 100 5.30 -12.57 9.35
C LYS A 100 5.64 -11.60 8.23
N MET A 101 6.93 -11.43 7.94
CA MET A 101 7.38 -10.53 6.88
C MET A 101 6.85 -10.94 5.51
N SER A 102 6.80 -12.25 5.24
CA SER A 102 6.21 -12.81 4.02
C SER A 102 4.73 -12.45 3.88
N ARG A 103 3.93 -12.54 4.95
CA ARG A 103 2.51 -12.14 4.93
C ARG A 103 2.31 -10.63 4.75
N MET A 104 3.22 -9.82 5.28
CA MET A 104 3.16 -8.36 5.16
C MET A 104 3.62 -7.83 3.79
N ALA A 105 4.43 -8.57 3.04
CA ALA A 105 4.94 -8.15 1.74
C ALA A 105 3.82 -7.77 0.76
N ILE A 106 4.04 -6.72 -0.03
CA ILE A 106 3.10 -6.25 -1.08
C ILE A 106 3.15 -7.21 -2.28
N ILE A 107 4.34 -7.71 -2.60
CA ILE A 107 4.56 -8.69 -3.65
C ILE A 107 4.99 -10.01 -2.99
N GLY A 108 4.23 -11.07 -3.26
CA GLY A 108 4.49 -12.40 -2.71
C GLY A 108 3.67 -13.48 -3.40
N ASP A 109 4.19 -14.70 -3.44
CA ASP A 109 3.53 -15.90 -4.00
C ASP A 109 3.04 -15.74 -5.45
N GLY A 110 3.71 -14.89 -6.25
CA GLY A 110 3.32 -14.63 -7.64
C GLY A 110 2.22 -13.56 -7.82
N PHE A 111 1.83 -12.88 -6.74
CA PHE A 111 0.78 -11.86 -6.74
C PHE A 111 1.25 -10.51 -6.20
N VAL A 112 0.59 -9.44 -6.66
CA VAL A 112 0.52 -8.14 -5.98
C VAL A 112 -0.69 -8.16 -5.06
N ARG A 113 -0.49 -7.94 -3.75
CA ARG A 113 -1.53 -7.95 -2.71
C ARG A 113 -2.00 -6.53 -2.47
N MET A 114 -3.17 -6.17 -3.00
CA MET A 114 -3.62 -4.78 -3.06
C MET A 114 -3.95 -4.21 -1.68
N ALA A 115 -4.48 -5.02 -0.78
CA ALA A 115 -4.69 -4.61 0.61
C ALA A 115 -3.38 -4.19 1.30
N ASN A 116 -2.29 -4.95 1.10
CA ASN A 116 -0.98 -4.63 1.68
C ASN A 116 -0.44 -3.33 1.07
N LEU A 117 -0.59 -3.13 -0.24
CA LEU A 117 -0.22 -1.87 -0.89
C LEU A 117 -1.03 -0.69 -0.34
N ALA A 118 -2.34 -0.85 -0.15
CA ALA A 118 -3.21 0.16 0.41
C ALA A 118 -2.81 0.55 1.85
N ILE A 119 -2.52 -0.45 2.69
CA ILE A 119 -2.07 -0.22 4.07
C ILE A 119 -0.73 0.51 4.11
N VAL A 120 0.25 0.05 3.31
CA VAL A 120 1.60 0.62 3.31
C VAL A 120 1.63 2.03 2.70
N GLY A 121 0.83 2.28 1.67
CA GLY A 121 0.79 3.55 0.96
C GLY A 121 -0.16 4.61 1.53
N SER A 122 -0.81 4.35 2.66
CA SER A 122 -1.76 5.28 3.28
C SER A 122 -1.30 5.70 4.68
N HIS A 123 -1.48 6.97 5.04
CA HIS A 123 -1.20 7.46 6.41
C HIS A 123 -2.26 7.03 7.43
N SER A 124 -3.47 6.66 6.96
CA SER A 124 -4.58 6.24 7.81
C SER A 124 -5.32 5.05 7.21
N VAL A 125 -5.64 4.07 8.06
CA VAL A 125 -6.41 2.87 7.73
C VAL A 125 -7.54 2.67 8.73
N ASN A 126 -8.78 2.59 8.26
CA ASN A 126 -9.95 2.40 9.12
C ASN A 126 -10.93 1.34 8.59
N GLY A 127 -11.71 0.75 9.50
CA GLY A 127 -12.90 -0.04 9.15
C GLY A 127 -14.17 0.81 9.20
N VAL A 128 -15.29 0.24 8.74
CA VAL A 128 -16.59 0.96 8.69
C VAL A 128 -17.38 1.00 10.01
N ALA A 129 -16.95 0.26 11.04
CA ALA A 129 -17.59 0.25 12.35
C ALA A 129 -16.57 -0.14 13.43
N LYS A 130 -16.81 0.21 14.70
CA LYS A 130 -15.89 -0.12 15.80
C LYS A 130 -15.56 -1.61 15.87
N LEU A 131 -16.58 -2.47 15.84
CA LEU A 131 -16.39 -3.93 15.85
C LEU A 131 -15.63 -4.41 14.61
N HIS A 132 -15.91 -3.81 13.45
CA HIS A 132 -15.22 -4.13 12.20
C HIS A 132 -13.73 -3.77 12.30
N THR A 133 -13.41 -2.55 12.73
CA THR A 133 -12.02 -2.12 12.95
C THR A 133 -11.29 -3.02 13.95
N GLU A 134 -11.96 -3.48 15.01
CA GLU A 134 -11.37 -4.43 15.97
C GLU A 134 -11.07 -5.80 15.32
N ILE A 135 -11.95 -6.30 14.45
CA ILE A 135 -11.74 -7.57 13.74
C ILE A 135 -10.58 -7.43 12.75
N LEU A 136 -10.55 -6.34 11.98
CA LEU A 136 -9.45 -6.04 11.05
C LEU A 136 -8.11 -6.02 11.78
N LYS A 137 -8.04 -5.32 12.91
CA LYS A 137 -6.83 -5.24 13.75
C LYS A 137 -6.40 -6.60 14.31
N LYS A 138 -7.35 -7.46 14.69
CA LYS A 138 -7.04 -8.73 15.38
C LYS A 138 -6.81 -9.91 14.44
N LYS A 139 -7.31 -9.85 13.21
CA LYS A 139 -7.21 -10.95 12.24
C LYS A 139 -6.44 -10.50 11.01
N GLU A 140 -7.13 -9.82 10.09
CA GLU A 140 -6.68 -9.58 8.72
C GLU A 140 -5.43 -8.70 8.63
N MET A 141 -5.31 -7.72 9.52
CA MET A 141 -4.20 -6.78 9.57
C MET A 141 -3.37 -6.92 10.84
N SER A 142 -3.51 -8.03 11.57
CA SER A 142 -2.83 -8.26 12.86
C SER A 142 -1.31 -8.10 12.77
N ASP A 143 -0.72 -8.45 11.64
CA ASP A 143 0.72 -8.27 11.43
C ASP A 143 1.13 -6.79 11.29
N PHE A 144 0.20 -5.90 10.87
CA PHE A 144 0.41 -4.46 10.63
C PHE A 144 0.13 -3.58 11.86
N TYR A 145 -0.68 -4.05 12.81
CA TYR A 145 -0.98 -3.35 14.05
C TYR A 145 -0.04 -3.81 15.18
N TYR A 146 0.51 -2.84 15.92
CA TYR A 146 1.42 -3.03 17.05
C TYR A 146 0.82 -2.44 18.33
#